data_AF-A0A4U0YMT8-F1
#
_entry.id   AF-A0A4U0YMT8-F1
#
_cell.length_a   1.000
_cell.length_b   1.000
_cell.length_c   1.000
_cell.angle_alpha   90.00
_cell.angle_beta   90.00
_cell.angle_gamma   90.00
#
_symmetry.space_group_name_H-M   'P 1'
#
loop_
_entity.id
_entity.type
_entity.pdbx_description
1 polymer ?
#
loop_
_entity_poly.entity_id
_entity_poly.type
_entity_poly.pdbx_seq_one_letter_code
_entity_poly.pdbx_strand_id
1 'polypeptide(L)'
;MEIATVIEALFSPLWTPVLVGALIALLAFAQRWLADQPLSCSTGFANLASFLRPGVKRDREADWRIVFLLGIVLGGLLAALTDGAPGWQGTAAEFGVFYTALVPESSLGSALWWLIGGLLIGLGARLAGGCTSGHTIAGVAMGAPASLVASAVFFAVAVGSAQLAAWMLGV
;
A
#
# COMPACT_ATOMS: atom_id res chain seq x y z
N MET A 1 -22.72 3.16 11.25
CA MET A 1 -22.52 2.30 10.07
C MET A 1 -23.50 1.13 10.21
N GLU A 2 -24.52 1.06 9.36
CA GLU A 2 -25.54 0.01 9.45
C GLU A 2 -24.99 -1.33 8.94
N ILE A 3 -25.50 -2.46 9.47
CA ILE A 3 -25.07 -3.82 9.08
C ILE A 3 -25.28 -4.06 7.57
N ALA A 4 -26.33 -3.49 7.00
CA ALA A 4 -26.61 -3.57 5.57
C ALA A 4 -25.48 -2.94 4.73
N THR A 5 -24.93 -1.80 5.16
CA THR A 5 -23.82 -1.11 4.49
C THR A 5 -22.54 -1.96 4.47
N VAL A 6 -22.29 -2.74 5.53
CA VAL A 6 -21.12 -3.64 5.60
C VAL A 6 -21.26 -4.82 4.63
N ILE A 7 -22.46 -5.39 4.53
CA ILE A 7 -22.74 -6.51 3.62
C ILE A 7 -22.62 -6.02 2.17
N GLU A 8 -23.20 -4.87 1.83
CA GLU A 8 -23.07 -4.31 0.48
C GLU A 8 -21.61 -3.99 0.12
N ALA A 9 -20.82 -3.48 1.07
CA ALA A 9 -19.40 -3.23 0.87
C ALA A 9 -18.62 -4.52 0.56
N LEU A 10 -18.96 -5.65 1.22
CA LEU A 10 -18.30 -6.94 1.03
C LEU A 10 -18.64 -7.63 -0.31
N PHE A 11 -19.75 -7.27 -0.96
CA PHE A 11 -20.27 -7.93 -2.16
C PHE A 11 -20.45 -7.00 -3.37
N SER A 12 -19.73 -5.87 -3.40
CA SER A 12 -19.76 -4.93 -4.54
C SER A 12 -19.25 -5.54 -5.87
N PRO A 13 -19.72 -5.10 -7.05
CA PRO A 13 -19.42 -5.76 -8.32
C PRO A 13 -17.98 -5.54 -8.83
N LEU A 14 -17.58 -6.39 -9.79
CA LEU A 14 -16.26 -6.55 -10.43
C LEU A 14 -15.13 -7.11 -9.56
N TRP A 15 -14.88 -6.57 -8.37
CA TRP A 15 -13.80 -7.04 -7.47
C TRP A 15 -14.28 -7.11 -6.02
N THR A 16 -15.13 -8.09 -5.71
CA THR A 16 -15.60 -8.27 -4.32
C THR A 16 -14.39 -8.34 -3.36
N PRO A 17 -14.40 -7.63 -2.22
CA PRO A 17 -13.31 -7.67 -1.24
C PRO A 17 -12.91 -9.10 -0.83
N VAL A 18 -13.86 -10.03 -0.83
CA VAL A 18 -13.61 -11.45 -0.57
C VAL A 18 -12.74 -12.08 -1.66
N LEU A 19 -13.08 -11.85 -2.94
CA LEU A 19 -12.27 -12.33 -4.06
C LEU A 19 -10.86 -11.73 -4.03
N VAL A 20 -10.76 -10.42 -3.80
CA VAL A 20 -9.46 -9.73 -3.70
C VAL A 20 -8.63 -10.31 -2.56
N GLY A 21 -9.24 -10.50 -1.38
CA GLY A 21 -8.60 -11.13 -0.23
C GLY A 21 -8.11 -12.56 -0.53
N ALA A 22 -8.93 -13.37 -1.21
CA ALA A 22 -8.55 -14.72 -1.61
C ALA A 22 -7.38 -14.72 -2.62
N LEU A 23 -7.37 -13.79 -3.59
CA LEU A 23 -6.28 -13.65 -4.55
C LEU A 23 -4.98 -13.19 -3.89
N ILE A 24 -5.05 -12.25 -2.93
CA ILE A 24 -3.89 -11.83 -2.13
C ILE A 24 -3.37 -13.00 -1.29
N ALA A 25 -4.26 -13.80 -0.68
CA ALA A 25 -3.86 -14.98 0.09
C ALA A 25 -3.17 -16.03 -0.80
N LEU A 26 -3.72 -16.30 -1.99
CA LEU A 26 -3.12 -17.20 -2.97
C LEU A 26 -1.75 -16.69 -3.43
N LEU A 27 -1.63 -15.39 -3.70
CA LEU A 27 -0.34 -14.77 -4.04
C LEU A 27 0.65 -14.92 -2.89
N ALA A 28 0.26 -14.60 -1.65
CA ALA A 28 1.13 -14.71 -0.49
C ALA A 28 1.60 -16.14 -0.24
N PHE A 29 0.69 -17.11 -0.38
CA PHE A 29 1.01 -18.53 -0.32
C PHE A 29 1.96 -18.96 -1.44
N ALA A 30 1.67 -18.62 -2.69
CA ALA A 30 2.49 -18.97 -3.84
C ALA A 30 3.89 -18.37 -3.74
N GLN A 31 4.00 -17.11 -3.29
CA GLN A 31 5.30 -16.46 -3.06
C GLN A 31 6.09 -17.17 -1.96
N ARG A 32 5.44 -17.53 -0.84
CA ARG A 32 6.09 -18.29 0.23
C ARG A 32 6.53 -19.67 -0.26
N TRP A 33 5.73 -20.33 -1.09
CA TRP A 33 6.03 -21.65 -1.63
C TRP A 33 7.17 -21.64 -2.66
N LEU A 34 7.19 -20.66 -3.55
CA LEU A 34 8.13 -20.61 -4.67
C LEU A 34 9.45 -19.91 -4.33
N ALA A 35 9.41 -18.84 -3.53
CA ALA A 35 10.56 -17.98 -3.27
C ALA A 35 11.06 -18.09 -1.81
N ASP A 36 10.37 -18.82 -0.94
CA ASP A 36 10.63 -18.91 0.51
C ASP A 36 10.89 -17.54 1.17
N GLN A 37 10.25 -16.49 0.66
CA GLN A 37 10.38 -15.12 1.16
C GLN A 37 9.00 -14.48 1.35
N PRO A 38 8.79 -13.68 2.41
CA PRO A 38 7.54 -12.96 2.60
C PRO A 38 7.38 -11.83 1.57
N LEU A 39 6.13 -11.44 1.29
CA LEU A 39 5.84 -10.22 0.53
C LEU A 39 6.44 -9.00 1.26
N SER A 40 7.13 -8.13 0.53
CA SER A 40 7.64 -6.86 1.06
C SER A 40 7.83 -5.84 -0.05
N CYS A 41 7.11 -4.73 0.02
CA CYS A 41 7.29 -3.64 -0.96
C CYS A 41 8.55 -2.82 -0.63
N SER A 42 8.79 -2.51 0.65
CA SER A 42 9.91 -1.68 1.10
C SER A 42 11.28 -2.27 0.75
N THR A 43 11.43 -3.59 0.81
CA THR A 43 12.67 -4.25 0.36
C THR A 43 12.82 -4.19 -1.16
N GLY A 44 11.73 -4.30 -1.92
CA GLY A 44 11.75 -4.10 -3.38
C GLY A 44 12.24 -2.69 -3.76
N PHE A 45 11.72 -1.65 -3.09
CA PHE A 45 12.17 -0.27 -3.32
C PHE A 45 13.63 -0.07 -2.95
N ALA A 46 14.08 -0.67 -1.84
CA ALA A 46 15.49 -0.62 -1.43
C ALA A 46 16.42 -1.28 -2.46
N ASN A 47 16.03 -2.44 -2.99
CA ASN A 47 16.79 -3.14 -4.02
C ASN A 47 16.81 -2.38 -5.35
N LEU A 48 15.69 -1.77 -5.73
CA LEU A 48 15.64 -0.90 -6.90
C LEU A 48 16.57 0.31 -6.72
N ALA A 49 16.58 0.94 -5.55
CA ALA A 49 17.51 2.04 -5.25
C ALA A 49 18.98 1.58 -5.30
N SER A 50 19.29 0.38 -4.78
CA SER A 50 20.63 -0.21 -4.88
C SER A 50 21.03 -0.54 -6.32
N PHE A 51 20.08 -0.82 -7.22
CA PHE A 51 20.36 -0.99 -8.65
C PHE A 51 20.81 0.31 -9.30
N LEU A 52 20.18 1.43 -8.91
CA LEU A 52 20.47 2.76 -9.44
C LEU A 52 21.70 3.41 -8.81
N ARG A 53 22.18 2.90 -7.67
CA ARG A 53 23.32 3.45 -6.92
C ARG A 53 24.45 2.41 -6.77
N PRO A 54 25.49 2.47 -7.62
CA PRO A 54 26.66 1.60 -7.51
C PRO A 54 27.30 1.69 -6.11
N GLY A 55 27.70 0.56 -5.55
CA GLY A 55 28.40 0.47 -4.26
C GLY A 55 27.53 0.24 -3.03
N VAL A 56 26.20 0.22 -3.16
CA VAL A 56 25.30 -0.18 -2.06
C VAL A 56 25.10 -1.70 -2.05
N LYS A 57 25.13 -2.34 -0.87
CA LYS A 57 24.84 -3.78 -0.74
C LYS A 57 23.43 -4.07 -1.24
N ARG A 58 23.34 -4.97 -2.22
CA ARG A 58 22.10 -5.45 -2.83
C ARG A 58 21.73 -6.81 -2.25
N ASP A 59 20.49 -6.98 -1.85
CA ASP A 59 19.94 -8.28 -1.47
C ASP A 59 19.45 -8.99 -2.74
N ARG A 60 20.32 -9.81 -3.33
CA ARG A 60 20.03 -10.52 -4.59
C ARG A 60 18.88 -11.52 -4.45
N GLU A 61 18.68 -12.10 -3.27
CA GLU A 61 17.58 -13.04 -3.02
C GLU A 61 16.24 -12.31 -3.05
N ALA A 62 16.21 -11.02 -2.72
CA ALA A 62 15.04 -10.17 -2.77
C ALA A 62 14.82 -9.45 -4.11
N ASP A 63 15.60 -9.74 -5.16
CA ASP A 63 15.49 -9.07 -6.46
C ASP A 63 14.16 -9.29 -7.18
N TRP A 64 13.54 -10.46 -6.97
CA TRP A 64 12.20 -10.75 -7.49
C TRP A 64 11.17 -9.71 -7.04
N ARG A 65 11.40 -9.05 -5.89
CA ARG A 65 10.51 -8.00 -5.38
C ARG A 65 10.46 -6.78 -6.30
N ILE A 66 11.47 -6.54 -7.14
CA ILE A 66 11.42 -5.48 -8.17
C ILE A 66 10.38 -5.85 -9.24
N VAL A 67 10.35 -7.11 -9.66
CA VAL A 67 9.33 -7.62 -10.60
C VAL A 67 7.95 -7.57 -9.97
N PHE A 68 7.83 -7.88 -8.67
CA PHE A 68 6.59 -7.70 -7.93
C PHE A 68 6.12 -6.24 -7.91
N LEU A 69 7.01 -5.27 -7.66
CA LEU A 69 6.66 -3.85 -7.72
C LEU A 69 6.18 -3.41 -9.12
N LEU A 70 6.85 -3.88 -10.18
CA LEU A 70 6.39 -3.68 -11.55
C LEU A 70 5.00 -4.29 -11.76
N GLY A 71 4.76 -5.49 -11.24
CA GLY A 71 3.46 -6.15 -11.27
C GLY A 71 2.35 -5.35 -10.60
N ILE A 72 2.63 -4.66 -9.47
CA ILE A 72 1.66 -3.76 -8.82
C ILE A 72 1.28 -2.61 -9.76
N VAL A 73 2.27 -1.95 -10.37
CA VAL A 73 2.04 -0.83 -11.29
C VAL A 73 1.25 -1.27 -12.52
N LEU A 74 1.66 -2.37 -13.15
CA LEU A 74 0.99 -2.92 -14.32
C LEU A 74 -0.42 -3.44 -13.99
N GLY A 75 -0.60 -4.07 -12.83
CA GLY A 75 -1.90 -4.53 -12.36
C GLY A 75 -2.88 -3.38 -12.15
N GLY A 76 -2.43 -2.28 -11.52
CA GLY A 76 -3.23 -1.07 -11.37
C GLY A 76 -3.58 -0.43 -12.72
N LEU A 77 -2.62 -0.38 -13.65
CA LEU A 77 -2.88 0.11 -15.01
C LEU A 77 -3.90 -0.77 -15.75
N LEU A 78 -3.76 -2.09 -15.69
CA LEU A 78 -4.71 -3.02 -16.30
C LEU A 78 -6.11 -2.85 -15.71
N ALA A 79 -6.21 -2.75 -14.38
CA ALA A 79 -7.49 -2.51 -13.70
C ALA A 79 -8.13 -1.21 -14.21
N ALA A 80 -7.38 -0.11 -14.25
CA ALA A 80 -7.86 1.19 -14.74
C ALA A 80 -8.33 1.14 -16.20
N LEU A 81 -7.65 0.36 -17.05
CA LEU A 81 -8.02 0.18 -18.46
C LEU A 81 -9.28 -0.70 -18.62
N THR A 82 -9.48 -1.68 -17.73
CA THR A 82 -10.62 -2.61 -17.80
C THR A 82 -11.89 -2.09 -17.14
N ASP A 83 -11.78 -1.17 -16.18
CA ASP A 83 -12.94 -0.62 -15.44
C ASP A 83 -13.80 0.35 -16.27
N GLY A 84 -13.43 0.60 -17.54
CA GLY A 84 -14.13 1.54 -18.41
C GLY A 84 -14.02 2.99 -17.94
N ALA A 85 -13.10 3.28 -17.00
CA ALA A 85 -12.87 4.61 -16.46
C ALA A 85 -12.42 5.55 -17.59
N PRO A 86 -13.02 6.76 -17.71
CA PRO A 86 -12.73 7.69 -18.78
C PRO A 86 -11.35 8.34 -18.59
N GLY A 87 -10.29 7.70 -19.09
CA GLY A 87 -8.94 8.25 -19.11
C GLY A 87 -8.35 8.60 -17.75
N TRP A 88 -7.19 9.26 -17.75
CA TRP A 88 -6.52 9.72 -16.53
C TRP A 88 -7.32 10.87 -15.89
N GLN A 89 -8.06 10.59 -14.80
CA GLN A 89 -8.86 11.57 -14.07
C GLN A 89 -8.08 12.30 -12.97
N GLY A 90 -6.86 11.85 -12.68
CA GLY A 90 -6.02 12.38 -11.61
C GLY A 90 -6.45 11.93 -10.21
N THR A 91 -5.55 12.07 -9.24
CA THR A 91 -5.73 11.59 -7.86
C THR A 91 -6.87 12.26 -7.11
N ALA A 92 -7.17 13.53 -7.40
CA ALA A 92 -8.22 14.27 -6.70
C ALA A 92 -9.63 13.71 -6.94
N ALA A 93 -9.91 13.24 -8.16
CA ALA A 93 -11.20 12.65 -8.51
C ALA A 93 -11.43 11.30 -7.81
N GLU A 94 -10.37 10.53 -7.55
CA GLU A 94 -10.45 9.21 -6.92
C GLU A 94 -10.52 9.27 -5.38
N PHE A 95 -9.78 10.19 -4.75
CA PHE A 95 -9.67 10.25 -3.28
C PHE A 95 -10.69 11.21 -2.62
N GLY A 96 -11.47 11.95 -3.40
CA GLY A 96 -12.64 12.71 -2.94
C GLY A 96 -12.34 13.94 -2.07
N VAL A 97 -13.33 14.38 -1.30
CA VAL A 97 -13.32 15.66 -0.57
C VAL A 97 -12.18 15.75 0.45
N PHE A 98 -11.84 14.64 1.11
CA PHE A 98 -10.73 14.58 2.05
C PHE A 98 -9.39 14.92 1.38
N TYR A 99 -9.17 14.42 0.16
CA TYR A 99 -7.96 14.71 -0.59
C TYR A 99 -7.85 16.17 -0.98
N THR A 100 -8.93 16.74 -1.52
CA THR A 100 -8.97 18.14 -1.95
C THR A 100 -8.79 19.10 -0.78
N ALA A 101 -9.22 18.73 0.43
CA ALA A 101 -9.03 19.54 1.62
C ALA A 101 -7.59 19.47 2.18
N LEU A 102 -6.91 18.34 1.99
CA LEU A 102 -5.60 18.08 2.60
C LEU A 102 -4.43 18.48 1.68
N VAL A 103 -4.54 18.23 0.38
CA VAL A 103 -3.42 18.39 -0.57
C VAL A 103 -3.46 19.78 -1.22
N PRO A 104 -2.35 20.56 -1.20
CA PRO A 104 -2.32 21.88 -1.82
C PRO A 104 -2.61 21.82 -3.33
N GLU A 105 -3.43 22.74 -3.84
CA GLU A 105 -3.78 22.82 -5.27
C GLU A 105 -2.59 23.21 -6.16
N SER A 106 -1.64 23.98 -5.62
CA SER A 106 -0.43 24.35 -6.36
C SER A 106 0.40 23.11 -6.72
N SER A 107 0.90 23.04 -7.95
CA SER A 107 1.70 21.90 -8.44
C SER A 107 2.92 21.62 -7.55
N LEU A 108 3.63 22.66 -7.13
CA LEU A 108 4.77 22.54 -6.22
C LEU A 108 4.34 22.06 -4.83
N GLY A 109 3.25 22.61 -4.28
CA GLY A 109 2.73 22.20 -2.97
C GLY A 109 2.29 20.74 -2.95
N SER A 110 1.56 20.28 -3.97
CA SER A 110 1.17 18.88 -4.13
C SER A 110 2.40 17.97 -4.27
N ALA A 111 3.37 18.35 -5.10
CA ALA A 111 4.60 17.57 -5.26
C ALA A 111 5.38 17.43 -3.94
N LEU A 112 5.55 18.53 -3.20
CA LEU A 112 6.20 18.50 -1.88
C LEU A 112 5.41 17.66 -0.87
N TRP A 113 4.08 17.74 -0.87
CA TRP A 113 3.22 16.93 -0.02
C TRP A 113 3.46 15.44 -0.23
N TRP A 114 3.43 14.98 -1.48
CA TRP A 114 3.67 13.58 -1.83
C TRP A 114 5.11 13.13 -1.54
N LEU A 115 6.10 13.99 -1.81
CA LEU A 115 7.51 13.67 -1.55
C LEU A 115 7.78 13.52 -0.04
N ILE A 116 7.26 14.44 0.78
CA ILE A 116 7.41 14.38 2.23
C ILE A 116 6.67 13.16 2.78
N GLY A 117 5.43 12.92 2.34
CA GLY A 117 4.67 11.73 2.73
C GLY A 117 5.40 10.43 2.38
N GLY A 118 5.91 10.31 1.15
CA GLY A 118 6.70 9.16 0.71
C GLY A 118 7.99 8.97 1.52
N LEU A 119 8.70 10.05 1.85
CA LEU A 119 9.89 10.01 2.70
C LEU A 119 9.56 9.49 4.10
N LEU A 120 8.49 10.01 4.72
CA LEU A 120 8.05 9.58 6.05
C LEU A 120 7.63 8.11 6.06
N ILE A 121 6.90 7.65 5.04
CA ILE A 121 6.53 6.24 4.87
C ILE A 121 7.78 5.36 4.73
N GLY A 122 8.75 5.77 3.90
CA GLY A 122 10.00 5.05 3.71
C GLY A 122 10.85 4.96 4.99
N LEU A 123 10.98 6.07 5.71
CA LEU A 123 11.69 6.12 6.99
C LEU A 123 10.98 5.24 8.03
N GLY A 124 9.65 5.38 8.17
CA GLY A 124 8.85 4.60 9.10
C GLY A 124 8.94 3.09 8.83
N ALA A 125 8.84 2.68 7.56
CA ALA A 125 9.00 1.28 7.18
C ALA A 125 10.39 0.73 7.51
N ARG A 126 11.44 1.57 7.44
CA ARG A 126 12.79 1.15 7.82
C ARG A 126 12.94 1.03 9.33
N LEU A 127 12.39 1.97 10.09
CA LEU A 127 12.40 1.95 11.55
C LEU A 127 11.63 0.74 12.11
N ALA A 128 10.52 0.37 11.48
CA ALA A 128 9.74 -0.80 11.88
C ALA A 128 10.35 -2.14 11.43
N GLY A 129 11.37 -2.12 10.55
CA GLY A 129 11.94 -3.33 9.97
C GLY A 129 11.08 -3.96 8.86
N GLY A 130 10.06 -3.25 8.37
CA GLY A 130 9.13 -3.73 7.36
C GLY A 130 8.02 -2.71 7.08
N CYS A 131 7.31 -2.92 5.98
CA CYS A 131 6.09 -2.17 5.63
C CYS A 131 4.84 -2.99 5.95
N THR A 132 3.66 -2.44 5.66
CA THR A 132 2.37 -3.11 5.86
C THR A 132 2.25 -4.42 5.08
N SER A 133 2.79 -4.54 3.87
CA SER A 133 2.79 -5.83 3.14
C SER A 133 3.62 -6.90 3.85
N GLY A 134 4.73 -6.52 4.49
CA GLY A 134 5.56 -7.43 5.27
C GLY A 134 4.97 -7.80 6.62
N HIS A 135 4.56 -6.81 7.42
CA HIS A 135 4.02 -7.06 8.76
C HIS A 135 2.57 -7.52 8.72
N THR A 136 1.69 -6.84 7.99
CA THR A 136 0.25 -7.09 8.02
C THR A 136 -0.16 -8.27 7.15
N ILE A 137 0.30 -8.37 5.90
CA ILE A 137 -0.11 -9.49 5.03
C ILE A 137 0.66 -10.76 5.42
N ALA A 138 1.99 -10.73 5.31
CA ALA A 138 2.80 -11.93 5.57
C ALA A 138 2.98 -12.21 7.07
N GLY A 139 3.36 -11.19 7.85
CA GLY A 139 3.75 -11.34 9.24
C GLY A 139 2.61 -11.78 10.17
N VAL A 140 1.43 -11.18 10.04
CA VAL A 140 0.23 -11.59 10.79
C VAL A 140 -0.22 -12.99 10.38
N ALA A 141 -0.21 -13.33 9.09
CA ALA A 141 -0.56 -14.66 8.62
C ALA A 141 0.36 -15.76 9.17
N MET A 142 1.63 -15.43 9.43
CA MET A 142 2.60 -16.33 10.08
C MET A 142 2.49 -16.32 11.62
N GLY A 143 1.62 -15.51 12.21
CA GLY A 143 1.47 -15.39 13.66
C GLY A 143 2.66 -14.73 14.37
N ALA A 144 3.48 -13.94 13.65
CA ALA A 144 4.66 -13.32 14.23
C ALA A 144 4.26 -12.23 15.25
N PRO A 145 4.64 -12.34 16.55
CA PRO A 145 4.22 -11.40 17.58
C PRO A 145 4.61 -9.95 17.29
N ALA A 146 5.82 -9.73 16.79
CA ALA A 146 6.30 -8.40 16.42
C ALA A 146 5.45 -7.78 15.29
N SER A 147 4.99 -8.59 14.34
CA SER A 147 4.15 -8.14 13.22
C SER A 147 2.71 -7.85 13.62
N LEU A 148 2.17 -8.57 14.61
CA LEU A 148 0.87 -8.27 15.20
C LEU A 148 0.89 -6.89 15.87
N VAL A 149 1.91 -6.64 16.70
CA VAL A 149 2.08 -5.34 17.38
C VAL A 149 2.31 -4.23 16.35
N ALA A 150 3.22 -4.42 15.39
CA ALA A 150 3.50 -3.43 14.35
C ALA A 150 2.24 -3.10 13.54
N SER A 151 1.47 -4.11 13.13
CA SER A 151 0.23 -3.90 12.37
C SER A 151 -0.82 -3.15 13.19
N ALA A 152 -1.01 -3.51 14.47
CA ALA A 152 -1.94 -2.80 15.34
C ALA A 152 -1.59 -1.32 15.47
N VAL A 153 -0.29 -1.00 15.64
CA VAL A 153 0.19 0.39 15.72
C VAL A 153 0.01 1.11 14.39
N PHE A 154 0.36 0.49 13.26
CA PHE A 154 0.18 1.09 11.93
C PHE A 154 -1.27 1.49 11.68
N PHE A 155 -2.22 0.59 11.91
CA PHE A 155 -3.63 0.90 11.72
C PHE A 155 -4.15 1.91 12.73
N ALA A 156 -3.79 1.80 14.01
CA ALA A 156 -4.23 2.74 15.03
C ALA A 156 -3.77 4.18 14.70
N VAL A 157 -2.50 4.34 14.32
CA VAL A 157 -1.95 5.65 13.95
C VAL A 157 -2.53 6.14 12.62
N ALA A 158 -2.65 5.27 11.61
CA ALA A 158 -3.21 5.66 10.31
C ALA A 158 -4.67 6.12 10.43
N VAL A 159 -5.52 5.33 11.09
CA VAL A 159 -6.92 5.70 11.32
C VAL A 159 -7.00 6.94 12.21
N GLY A 160 -6.26 6.97 13.33
CA GLY A 160 -6.28 8.11 14.25
C GLY A 160 -5.86 9.42 13.60
N SER A 161 -4.77 9.42 12.81
CA SER A 161 -4.30 10.60 12.10
C SER A 161 -5.24 11.03 10.98
N ALA A 162 -5.84 10.09 10.23
CA ALA A 162 -6.83 10.40 9.21
C ALA A 162 -8.08 11.06 9.80
N GLN A 163 -8.61 10.51 10.91
CA GLN A 163 -9.78 11.08 11.59
C GLN A 163 -9.49 12.44 12.22
N LEU A 164 -8.30 12.62 12.80
CA LEU A 164 -7.88 13.90 13.34
C LEU A 164 -7.77 14.96 12.23
N ALA A 165 -7.17 14.60 11.09
CA ALA A 165 -7.07 15.49 9.94
C ALA A 165 -8.45 15.86 9.38
N ALA A 166 -9.34 14.88 9.25
CA ALA A 166 -10.72 15.11 8.79
C ALA A 166 -11.46 16.07 9.71
N TRP A 167 -11.36 15.86 11.03
CA TRP A 167 -11.93 16.74 12.04
C TRP A 167 -11.37 18.17 11.97
N MET A 168 -10.05 18.33 11.81
CA MET A 168 -9.40 19.65 11.67
C MET A 168 -9.82 20.38 10.40
N LEU A 169 -10.07 19.64 9.32
CA LEU A 169 -10.49 20.17 8.02
C LEU A 169 -12.01 20.36 7.90
N GLY A 170 -12.78 19.83 8.85
CA GLY A 170 -14.25 19.91 8.85
C GLY A 170 -14.90 19.06 7.76
N VAL A 171 -14.28 17.94 7.36
CA VAL A 171 -14.74 17.01 6.32
C VAL A 171 -15.01 15.62 6.85
#